data_AF-A0A418X9H8-F1
#
_entry.id   AF-A0A418X9H8-F1
#
_cell.length_a   1.000
_cell.length_b   1.000
_cell.length_c   1.000
_cell.angle_alpha   90.00
_cell.angle_beta   90.00
_cell.angle_gamma   90.00
#
_symmetry.space_group_name_H-M   'P 1'
#
loop_
_entity.id
_entity.type
_entity.pdbx_description
1 polymer ?
#
loop_
_entity_poly.entity_id
_entity_poly.type
_entity_poly.pdbx_seq_one_letter_code
_entity_poly.pdbx_strand_id
1 'polypeptide(L)'
;MTISLYAASIPVFKQMLNSLSDILVKAEAHATAKSIDPNALLQARLFPDMFPLTRQVQIAADFARGVSARLAGVEVPKYEDNEQSFADLQALLSKTLAFVDGFTAAQIDGNEAREIVTRPGTPKEKKFTGQAYLLSYGLPQFFFHVSTTYALLRHNGVEVGKRDYMGAF
;
A
#
# COMPACT_ATOMS: atom_id res chain seq x y z
N MET A 1 8.34 -2.23 27.66
CA MET A 1 7.30 -1.52 26.89
C MET A 1 6.84 -2.44 25.78
N THR A 2 5.54 -2.67 25.66
CA THR A 2 4.93 -3.42 24.55
C THR A 2 4.49 -2.41 23.49
N ILE A 3 4.81 -2.67 22.22
CA ILE A 3 4.29 -1.86 21.11
C ILE A 3 2.79 -2.14 20.95
N SER A 4 1.97 -1.10 20.84
CA SER A 4 0.52 -1.22 20.62
C SER A 4 0.21 -1.59 19.16
N LEU A 5 -0.93 -2.22 18.92
CA LEU A 5 -1.36 -2.60 17.57
C LEU A 5 -1.54 -1.38 16.65
N TYR A 6 -2.03 -0.25 17.17
CA TYR A 6 -2.11 1.01 16.45
C TYR A 6 -0.73 1.52 16.01
N ALA A 7 0.21 1.66 16.95
CA ALA A 7 1.57 2.14 16.66
C ALA A 7 2.31 1.25 15.64
N ALA A 8 2.02 -0.06 15.61
CA ALA A 8 2.59 -0.99 14.65
C ALA A 8 1.89 -0.99 13.27
N SER A 9 0.80 -0.23 13.09
CA SER A 9 -0.03 -0.26 11.86
C SER A 9 -0.24 1.12 11.23
N ILE A 10 -1.16 1.94 11.75
CA ILE A 10 -1.64 3.16 11.11
C ILE A 10 -0.51 4.14 10.75
N PRO A 11 0.42 4.47 11.67
CA PRO A 11 1.54 5.36 11.33
C PRO A 11 2.46 4.77 10.25
N VAL A 12 2.67 3.45 10.28
CA VAL A 12 3.53 2.73 9.32
C VAL A 12 2.93 2.79 7.91
N PHE A 13 1.63 2.55 7.77
CA PHE A 13 0.95 2.68 6.48
C PHE A 13 0.99 4.12 5.96
N LYS A 14 0.73 5.11 6.83
CA LYS A 14 0.77 6.53 6.44
C LYS A 14 2.15 6.95 5.93
N GLN A 15 3.20 6.61 6.66
CA GLN A 15 4.58 6.91 6.25
C GLN A 15 4.85 6.38 4.83
N MET A 16 4.58 5.09 4.62
CA MET A 16 4.95 4.42 3.38
C MET A 16 4.05 4.79 2.20
N LEU A 17 2.78 5.12 2.42
CA LEU A 17 1.89 5.63 1.38
C LEU A 17 2.28 7.04 0.93
N ASN A 18 2.69 7.92 1.86
CA ASN A 18 3.22 9.23 1.49
C ASN A 18 4.54 9.10 0.71
N SER A 19 5.45 8.23 1.17
CA SER A 19 6.65 7.88 0.41
C SER A 19 6.33 7.38 -1.01
N LEU A 20 5.32 6.51 -1.14
CA LEU A 20 4.90 5.98 -2.44
C LEU A 20 4.33 7.08 -3.35
N SER A 21 3.59 8.03 -2.79
CA SER A 21 3.08 9.22 -3.49
C SER A 21 4.25 10.08 -4.02
N ASP A 22 5.25 10.38 -3.20
CA ASP A 22 6.44 11.14 -3.61
C ASP A 22 7.25 10.43 -4.71
N ILE A 23 7.37 9.10 -4.60
CA ILE A 23 8.02 8.26 -5.62
C ILE A 23 7.29 8.37 -6.96
N LEU A 24 5.94 8.37 -6.97
CA LEU A 24 5.16 8.51 -8.19
C LEU A 24 5.27 9.92 -8.79
N VAL A 25 5.35 10.97 -7.97
CA VAL A 25 5.66 12.34 -8.45
C VAL A 25 6.99 12.37 -9.19
N LYS A 26 8.03 11.74 -8.63
CA LYS A 26 9.35 11.65 -9.30
C LYS A 26 9.29 10.84 -10.60
N ALA A 27 8.50 9.77 -10.63
CA ALA A 27 8.32 8.95 -11.83
C ALA A 27 7.65 9.73 -12.96
N GLU A 28 6.58 10.47 -12.65
CA GLU A 28 5.88 11.33 -13.61
C GLU A 28 6.81 12.44 -14.13
N ALA A 29 7.52 13.12 -13.24
CA ALA A 29 8.50 14.15 -13.62
C ALA A 29 9.63 13.58 -14.51
N HIS A 30 10.11 12.37 -14.21
CA HIS A 30 11.09 11.68 -15.05
C HIS A 30 10.52 11.38 -16.45
N ALA A 31 9.30 10.86 -16.53
CA ALA A 31 8.66 10.56 -17.80
C ALA A 31 8.52 11.83 -18.66
N THR A 32 8.05 12.94 -18.07
CA THR A 32 7.96 14.24 -18.74
C THR A 32 9.32 14.73 -19.21
N ALA A 33 10.33 14.75 -18.34
CA ALA A 33 11.67 15.28 -18.64
C ALA A 33 12.40 14.47 -19.73
N LYS A 34 12.08 13.18 -19.88
CA LYS A 34 12.66 12.29 -20.89
C LYS A 34 11.76 12.06 -22.10
N SER A 35 10.60 12.74 -22.15
CA SER A 35 9.58 12.53 -23.20
C SER A 35 9.17 11.05 -23.36
N ILE A 36 9.12 10.33 -22.25
CA ILE A 36 8.63 8.95 -22.18
C ILE A 36 7.11 9.01 -22.05
N ASP A 37 6.39 8.21 -22.84
CA ASP A 37 4.95 8.00 -22.64
C ASP A 37 4.69 7.48 -21.21
N PRO A 38 3.86 8.15 -20.38
CA PRO A 38 3.54 7.70 -19.03
C PRO A 38 3.11 6.22 -18.96
N ASN A 39 2.42 5.72 -19.99
CA ASN A 39 1.99 4.32 -20.06
C ASN A 39 3.16 3.34 -20.09
N ALA A 40 4.33 3.73 -20.60
CA ALA A 40 5.52 2.89 -20.58
C ALA A 40 5.94 2.56 -19.14
N LEU A 41 5.83 3.51 -18.20
CA LEU A 41 6.09 3.26 -16.78
C LEU A 41 4.92 2.58 -16.08
N LEU A 42 3.68 3.02 -16.33
CA LEU A 42 2.48 2.49 -15.68
C LEU A 42 2.26 1.00 -15.98
N GLN A 43 2.59 0.56 -17.20
CA GLN A 43 2.44 -0.83 -17.64
C GLN A 43 3.72 -1.67 -17.48
N ALA A 44 4.85 -1.05 -17.12
CA ALA A 44 6.10 -1.78 -16.88
C ALA A 44 5.94 -2.82 -15.77
N ARG A 45 6.74 -3.90 -15.86
CA ARG A 45 6.78 -5.05 -14.94
C ARG A 45 8.23 -5.44 -14.71
N LEU A 46 8.56 -5.97 -13.52
CA LEU A 46 9.89 -6.53 -13.25
C LEU A 46 10.11 -7.90 -13.90
N PHE A 47 9.04 -8.65 -14.11
CA PHE A 47 9.06 -9.97 -14.73
C PHE A 47 7.73 -10.23 -15.46
N PRO A 48 7.70 -11.07 -16.52
CA PRO A 48 6.50 -11.23 -17.35
C PRO A 48 5.22 -11.63 -16.61
N ASP A 49 5.31 -12.46 -15.57
CA ASP A 49 4.17 -12.90 -14.77
C ASP A 49 3.85 -12.01 -13.55
N MET A 50 4.68 -11.00 -13.29
CA MET A 50 4.45 -10.05 -12.22
C MET A 50 3.44 -8.98 -12.65
N PHE A 51 2.74 -8.42 -11.66
CA PHE A 51 1.83 -7.30 -11.87
C PHE A 51 2.56 -6.02 -12.31
N PRO A 52 1.94 -5.18 -13.15
CA PRO A 52 2.50 -3.91 -13.59
C PRO A 52 2.48 -2.86 -12.49
N LEU A 53 3.22 -1.75 -12.69
CA LEU A 53 3.34 -0.64 -11.73
C LEU A 53 1.99 -0.20 -11.15
N THR A 54 1.00 0.08 -12.00
CA THR A 54 -0.35 0.51 -11.57
C THR A 54 -0.93 -0.46 -10.55
N ARG A 55 -0.82 -1.77 -10.83
CA ARG A 55 -1.39 -2.80 -9.97
C ARG A 55 -0.59 -2.99 -8.67
N GLN A 56 0.72 -2.78 -8.68
CA GLN A 56 1.52 -2.78 -7.45
C GLN A 56 1.06 -1.66 -6.50
N VAL A 57 0.81 -0.46 -7.03
CA VAL A 57 0.31 0.68 -6.24
C VAL A 57 -1.11 0.43 -5.71
N GLN A 58 -2.01 -0.06 -6.56
CA GLN A 58 -3.38 -0.42 -6.15
C GLN A 58 -3.38 -1.41 -4.98
N ILE A 59 -2.59 -2.49 -5.10
CA ILE A 59 -2.55 -3.51 -4.06
C ILE A 59 -1.91 -2.97 -2.76
N ALA A 60 -0.90 -2.10 -2.84
CA ALA A 60 -0.36 -1.44 -1.64
C ALA A 60 -1.43 -0.60 -0.93
N ALA A 61 -2.22 0.19 -1.68
CA ALA A 61 -3.33 0.96 -1.14
C ALA A 61 -4.43 0.06 -0.53
N ASP A 62 -4.76 -1.05 -1.19
CA ASP A 62 -5.73 -2.04 -0.71
C ASP A 62 -5.30 -2.70 0.60
N PHE A 63 -4.02 -3.04 0.75
CA PHE A 63 -3.53 -3.60 2.02
C PHE A 63 -3.55 -2.57 3.14
N ALA A 64 -3.13 -1.33 2.89
CA ALA A 64 -3.20 -0.28 3.91
C ALA A 64 -4.65 -0.03 4.36
N ARG A 65 -5.58 0.11 3.41
CA ARG A 65 -7.02 0.28 3.67
C ARG A 65 -7.62 -0.93 4.38
N GLY A 66 -7.40 -2.12 3.82
CA GLY A 66 -8.00 -3.37 4.25
C GLY A 66 -7.47 -3.88 5.58
N VAL A 67 -6.19 -3.63 5.90
CA VAL A 67 -5.65 -3.98 7.22
C VAL A 67 -6.23 -3.08 8.28
N SER A 68 -6.15 -1.75 8.07
CA SER A 68 -6.67 -0.75 9.01
C SER A 68 -8.14 -0.99 9.36
N ALA A 69 -8.99 -1.18 8.35
CA ALA A 69 -10.42 -1.45 8.55
C ALA A 69 -10.69 -2.74 9.34
N ARG A 70 -10.00 -3.84 9.01
CA ARG A 70 -10.20 -5.13 9.68
C ARG A 70 -9.72 -5.12 11.12
N LEU A 71 -8.61 -4.44 11.42
CA LEU A 71 -8.13 -4.25 12.79
C LEU A 71 -9.11 -3.42 13.63
N ALA A 72 -9.72 -2.40 13.02
CA ALA A 72 -10.76 -1.59 13.66
C ALA A 72 -12.14 -2.25 13.68
N GLY A 73 -12.29 -3.43 13.06
CA GLY A 73 -13.56 -4.15 12.99
C GLY A 73 -14.65 -3.47 12.14
N VAL A 74 -14.26 -2.57 11.22
CA VAL A 74 -15.18 -1.87 10.31
C VAL A 74 -15.17 -2.50 8.92
N GLU A 75 -16.19 -2.19 8.11
CA GLU A 75 -16.26 -2.65 6.73
C GLU A 75 -15.11 -2.05 5.89
N VAL A 76 -14.53 -2.88 5.01
CA VAL A 76 -13.50 -2.42 4.08
C VAL A 76 -14.17 -1.70 2.91
N PRO A 77 -13.87 -0.41 2.67
CA PRO A 77 -14.42 0.30 1.52
C PRO A 77 -13.97 -0.39 0.23
N LYS A 78 -14.89 -0.52 -0.74
CA LYS A 78 -14.57 -0.96 -2.09
C LYS A 78 -14.23 0.25 -2.95
N TYR A 79 -13.03 0.27 -3.50
CA TYR A 79 -12.63 1.20 -4.55
C TYR A 79 -12.57 0.42 -5.86
N GLU A 80 -12.96 1.07 -6.96
CA GLU A 80 -12.86 0.47 -8.29
C GLU A 80 -11.43 0.63 -8.79
N ASP A 81 -10.83 -0.46 -9.28
CA ASP A 81 -9.44 -0.49 -9.74
C ASP A 81 -9.31 0.04 -11.19
N ASN A 82 -9.80 1.26 -11.45
CA ASN A 82 -9.92 1.84 -12.79
C ASN A 82 -8.83 2.89 -13.12
N GLU A 83 -7.81 3.03 -12.27
CA GLU A 83 -6.73 4.00 -12.44
C GLU A 83 -5.91 3.73 -13.71
N GLN A 84 -5.73 4.76 -14.54
CA GLN A 84 -5.03 4.67 -15.83
C GLN A 84 -3.90 5.68 -15.98
N SER A 85 -3.77 6.61 -15.03
CA SER A 85 -2.75 7.68 -15.06
C SER A 85 -2.05 7.83 -13.71
N PHE A 86 -0.92 8.57 -13.70
CA PHE A 86 -0.28 8.98 -12.45
C PHE A 86 -1.22 9.80 -11.57
N ALA A 87 -2.02 10.69 -12.17
CA ALA A 87 -3.02 11.48 -11.46
C ALA A 87 -4.07 10.59 -10.75
N ASP A 88 -4.55 9.53 -11.41
CA ASP A 88 -5.50 8.59 -10.81
C ASP A 88 -4.87 7.84 -9.63
N LEU A 89 -3.61 7.40 -9.78
CA LEU A 89 -2.87 6.75 -8.69
C LEU A 89 -2.65 7.70 -7.51
N GLN A 90 -2.36 8.98 -7.76
CA GLN A 90 -2.28 9.99 -6.69
C GLN A 90 -3.62 10.20 -5.98
N ALA A 91 -4.73 10.21 -6.73
CA ALA A 91 -6.07 10.30 -6.17
C ALA A 91 -6.40 9.07 -5.29
N LEU A 92 -6.03 7.86 -5.75
CA LEU A 92 -6.17 6.62 -4.98
C LEU A 92 -5.38 6.66 -3.66
N LEU A 93 -4.11 7.09 -3.70
CA LEU A 93 -3.27 7.19 -2.51
C LEU A 93 -3.81 8.24 -1.54
N SER A 94 -4.23 9.41 -2.04
CA SER A 94 -4.82 10.48 -1.23
C SER A 94 -6.11 10.03 -0.54
N LYS A 95 -7.00 9.35 -1.27
CA LYS A 95 -8.24 8.79 -0.72
C LYS A 95 -7.97 7.72 0.33
N THR A 96 -6.98 6.85 0.08
CA THR A 96 -6.56 5.81 1.02
C THR A 96 -5.95 6.40 2.29
N LEU A 97 -5.08 7.42 2.15
CA LEU A 97 -4.50 8.14 3.29
C LEU A 97 -5.60 8.79 4.14
N ALA A 98 -6.57 9.48 3.53
CA ALA A 98 -7.68 10.09 4.26
C ALA A 98 -8.52 9.07 5.04
N PHE A 99 -8.74 7.88 4.47
CA PHE A 99 -9.43 6.80 5.17
C PHE A 99 -8.62 6.25 6.34
N VAL A 100 -7.32 5.99 6.13
CA VAL A 100 -6.42 5.46 7.16
C VAL A 100 -6.21 6.47 8.29
N ASP A 101 -6.19 7.76 7.99
CA ASP A 101 -6.04 8.85 8.96
C ASP A 101 -7.25 8.99 9.90
N GLY A 102 -8.42 8.49 9.50
CA GLY A 102 -9.63 8.50 10.32
C GLY A 102 -9.61 7.54 11.51
N PHE A 103 -8.63 6.64 11.61
CA PHE A 103 -8.54 5.68 12.71
C PHE A 103 -7.75 6.22 13.91
N THR A 104 -8.30 5.98 15.09
CA THR A 104 -7.70 6.32 16.39
C THR A 104 -7.16 5.08 17.08
N ALA A 105 -6.24 5.26 18.03
CA ALA A 105 -5.70 4.17 18.84
C ALA A 105 -6.80 3.36 19.55
N ALA A 106 -7.82 4.04 20.09
CA ALA A 106 -8.94 3.41 20.78
C ALA A 106 -9.79 2.47 19.91
N GLN A 107 -9.74 2.61 18.58
CA GLN A 107 -10.44 1.71 17.66
C GLN A 107 -9.64 0.46 17.33
N ILE A 108 -8.33 0.44 17.55
CA ILE A 108 -7.42 -0.62 17.08
C ILE A 108 -6.79 -1.37 18.26
N ASP A 109 -6.35 -0.66 19.28
CA ASP A 109 -5.71 -1.28 20.44
C ASP A 109 -6.73 -2.13 21.23
N GLY A 110 -6.31 -3.30 21.71
CA GLY A 110 -7.19 -4.28 22.33
C GLY A 110 -7.81 -5.29 21.36
N ASN A 111 -7.65 -5.09 20.04
CA ASN A 111 -8.12 -6.03 19.01
C ASN A 111 -7.06 -7.07 18.60
N GLU A 112 -5.99 -7.27 19.37
CA GLU A 112 -4.88 -8.18 19.04
C GLU A 112 -5.37 -9.63 18.84
N ALA A 113 -6.38 -10.05 19.61
CA ALA A 113 -6.97 -11.38 19.57
C ALA A 113 -8.20 -11.50 18.65
N ARG A 114 -8.65 -10.40 18.02
CA ARG A 114 -9.83 -10.40 17.14
C ARG A 114 -9.65 -11.42 16.02
N GLU A 115 -10.66 -12.25 15.76
CA GLU A 115 -10.61 -13.15 14.60
C GLU A 115 -10.78 -12.35 13.30
N ILE A 116 -9.85 -12.53 12.38
CA ILE A 116 -9.87 -11.98 11.03
C ILE A 116 -9.85 -13.13 10.04
N VAL A 117 -10.89 -13.22 9.22
CA VAL A 117 -11.03 -14.22 8.17
C VAL A 117 -10.80 -13.56 6.81
N THR A 118 -9.80 -14.05 6.06
CA THR A 118 -9.55 -13.62 4.69
C THR A 118 -10.18 -14.61 3.71
N ARG A 119 -10.85 -14.11 2.66
CA ARG A 119 -11.50 -14.89 1.59
C ARG A 119 -12.47 -15.97 2.14
N PRO A 120 -13.45 -15.56 2.97
CA PRO A 120 -14.37 -16.49 3.61
C PRO A 120 -15.14 -17.31 2.56
N GLY A 121 -15.29 -18.61 2.81
CA GLY A 121 -16.02 -19.54 1.94
C GLY A 121 -15.27 -19.97 0.68
N THR A 122 -13.97 -19.68 0.56
CA THR A 122 -13.14 -20.13 -0.57
C THR A 122 -12.12 -21.19 -0.13
N PRO A 123 -11.58 -22.02 -1.05
CA PRO A 123 -10.47 -22.94 -0.73
C PRO A 123 -9.18 -22.24 -0.23
N LYS A 124 -9.11 -20.91 -0.35
CA LYS A 124 -8.00 -20.07 0.10
C LYS A 124 -8.35 -19.29 1.38
N GLU A 125 -9.42 -19.68 2.09
CA GLU A 125 -9.77 -19.09 3.38
C GLU A 125 -8.61 -19.25 4.36
N LYS A 126 -8.34 -18.18 5.11
CA LYS A 126 -7.39 -18.19 6.23
C LYS A 126 -7.96 -17.41 7.39
N LYS A 127 -7.67 -17.88 8.60
CA LYS A 127 -8.06 -17.25 9.86
C LYS A 127 -6.82 -16.79 10.62
N PHE A 128 -6.91 -15.62 11.23
CA PHE A 128 -5.82 -14.99 11.96
C PHE A 128 -6.38 -14.32 13.21
N THR A 129 -5.53 -14.14 14.23
CA THR A 129 -5.75 -13.09 15.22
C THR A 129 -5.40 -11.72 14.61
N GLY A 130 -5.90 -10.62 15.18
CA GLY A 130 -5.59 -9.26 14.73
C GLY A 130 -4.09 -9.00 14.63
N GLN A 131 -3.33 -9.40 15.65
CA GLN A 131 -1.87 -9.27 15.66
C GLN A 131 -1.19 -10.11 14.58
N ALA A 132 -1.56 -11.39 14.45
CA ALA A 132 -0.97 -12.27 13.44
C ALA A 132 -1.33 -11.82 12.01
N TYR A 133 -2.55 -11.29 11.83
CA TYR A 133 -2.99 -10.72 10.57
C TYR A 133 -2.14 -9.51 10.19
N LEU A 134 -1.89 -8.58 11.12
CA LEU A 134 -1.05 -7.41 10.85
C LEU A 134 0.40 -7.82 10.53
N LEU A 135 1.04 -8.55 11.45
CA LEU A 135 2.49 -8.75 11.43
C LEU A 135 2.93 -9.82 10.43
N SER A 136 2.14 -10.87 10.24
CA SER A 136 2.53 -12.03 9.43
C SER A 136 1.87 -12.07 8.06
N TYR A 137 0.90 -11.20 7.78
CA TYR A 137 0.20 -11.17 6.50
C TYR A 137 0.09 -9.76 5.91
N GLY A 138 -0.49 -8.81 6.65
CA GLY A 138 -0.76 -7.45 6.19
C GLY A 138 0.49 -6.66 5.85
N LEU A 139 1.39 -6.47 6.82
CA LEU A 139 2.64 -5.71 6.62
C LEU A 139 3.56 -6.37 5.57
N PRO A 140 3.81 -7.70 5.59
CA PRO A 140 4.65 -8.33 4.57
C PRO A 140 4.13 -8.11 3.15
N GLN A 141 2.82 -8.24 2.94
CA GLN A 141 2.21 -8.00 1.63
C GLN A 141 2.32 -6.53 1.22
N PHE A 142 1.97 -5.62 2.13
CA PHE A 142 2.06 -4.19 1.89
C PHE A 142 3.49 -3.76 1.49
N PHE A 143 4.50 -4.12 2.29
CA PHE A 143 5.88 -3.77 2.01
C PHE A 143 6.42 -4.40 0.74
N PHE A 144 5.97 -5.61 0.40
CA PHE A 144 6.33 -6.24 -0.87
C PHE A 144 5.91 -5.38 -2.06
N HIS A 145 4.66 -4.90 -2.06
CA HIS A 145 4.15 -4.08 -3.16
C HIS A 145 4.78 -2.69 -3.21
N VAL A 146 5.02 -2.03 -2.07
CA VAL A 146 5.74 -0.75 -2.01
C VAL A 146 7.18 -0.90 -2.53
N SER A 147 7.89 -1.93 -2.07
CA SER A 147 9.27 -2.22 -2.51
C SER A 147 9.33 -2.57 -3.98
N THR A 148 8.34 -3.31 -4.49
CA THR A 148 8.24 -3.68 -5.89
C THR A 148 8.02 -2.45 -6.77
N THR A 149 7.12 -1.53 -6.38
CA THR A 149 6.95 -0.23 -7.06
C THR A 149 8.26 0.55 -7.12
N TYR A 150 8.95 0.69 -5.99
CA TYR A 150 10.26 1.35 -5.94
C TYR A 150 11.28 0.70 -6.89
N ALA A 151 11.43 -0.63 -6.81
CA ALA A 151 12.41 -1.37 -7.60
C ALA A 151 12.10 -1.31 -9.10
N LEU A 152 10.83 -1.38 -9.48
CA LEU A 152 10.37 -1.28 -10.87
C LEU A 152 10.69 0.10 -11.47
N LEU A 153 10.41 1.18 -10.74
CA LEU A 153 10.74 2.53 -11.19
C LEU A 153 12.25 2.74 -11.27
N ARG A 154 13.01 2.26 -10.27
CA ARG A 154 14.47 2.32 -10.28
C ARG A 154 15.06 1.56 -11.46
N HIS A 155 14.50 0.38 -11.78
CA HIS A 155 14.89 -0.43 -12.93
C HIS A 155 14.64 0.29 -14.27
N ASN A 156 13.57 1.09 -14.35
CA ASN A 156 13.21 1.90 -15.52
C ASN A 156 13.96 3.24 -15.60
N GLY A 157 15.00 3.45 -14.79
CA GLY A 157 15.86 4.64 -14.87
C GLY A 157 15.38 5.84 -14.06
N VAL A 158 14.29 5.73 -13.30
CA VAL A 158 13.87 6.79 -12.38
C VAL A 158 14.86 6.87 -11.21
N GLU A 159 15.37 8.06 -10.94
CA GLU A 159 16.38 8.32 -9.91
C GLU A 159 15.82 8.34 -8.47
N VAL A 160 15.04 7.33 -8.11
CA VAL A 160 14.57 7.13 -6.73
C VAL A 160 15.65 6.48 -5.88
N GLY A 161 15.78 6.91 -4.62
CA GLY A 161 16.76 6.38 -3.67
C GLY A 161 16.14 5.88 -2.38
N LYS A 162 16.97 5.32 -1.48
CA LYS A 162 16.50 4.78 -0.19
C LYS A 162 15.77 5.82 0.67
N ARG A 163 16.17 7.10 0.60
CA ARG A 163 15.47 8.19 1.28
C ARG A 163 14.03 8.36 0.79
N ASP A 164 13.82 8.21 -0.52
CA ASP A 164 12.48 8.29 -1.11
C ASP A 164 11.61 7.14 -0.63
N TYR A 165 12.15 5.91 -0.58
CA TYR A 165 11.46 4.75 -0.02
C TYR A 165 11.12 4.90 1.47
N MET A 166 12.01 5.47 2.28
CA MET A 166 11.75 5.60 3.71
C MET A 166 10.74 6.72 4.01
N GLY A 167 10.64 7.73 3.13
CA GLY A 167 9.80 8.89 3.36
C GLY A 167 10.19 9.69 4.60
N ALA A 168 9.26 10.51 5.08
CA ALA A 168 9.36 11.17 6.38
C ALA A 168 8.79 10.24 7.47
N PHE A 169 9.50 10.13 8.59
CA PHE A 169 9.18 9.25 9.72
C PHE A 169 9.48 9.93 11.06
#